data_AF-A0A9D6DXI6-F1
#
_entry.id   AF-A0A9D6DXI6-F1
#
_cell.length_a   1.000
_cell.length_b   1.000
_cell.length_c   1.000
_cell.angle_alpha   90.00
_cell.angle_beta   90.00
_cell.angle_gamma   90.00
#
_symmetry.space_group_name_H-M   'P 1'
#
loop_
_entity.id
_entity.type
_entity.pdbx_description
1 polymer ?
#
loop_
_entity_poly.entity_id
_entity_poly.type
_entity_poly.pdbx_seq_one_letter_code
_entity_poly.pdbx_strand_id
1 'polypeptide(L)'
;MISCPVEPSISRFRAFTATVPASSLVKIQKETIKLFINAEDRTSQLESTIDDETGDLFFSFRPTTPLPLGKNSCRLVGTTTEGRLVEKRWSFVVNPKLDPYLRPFFLKVQKRPKDTLSHYNLGVAYERKYLLADAQEEYRQAARLSARNQKARMAYDRLYALWDHKTLSKEGVTVDVTLDEGLLKIGKLLLIRVLVSNKTGKEVAIDPTEAMLTDGLGGQEQTLGNLTMYPKTAFETGAISVDDYARLTYFLEKHHRPLLNPGSIFPGVTANGYLAFQIKKKEAKNLTLIIPKITVKPRKSLSFKFPFTRH
;
A
#
# COMPACT_ATOMS: atom_id res chain seq x y z
N MET A 1 -22.59 8.32 -29.38
CA MET A 1 -22.82 8.48 -27.93
C MET A 1 -22.16 7.32 -27.23
N ILE A 2 -21.18 7.55 -26.35
CA ILE A 2 -20.69 6.51 -25.43
C ILE A 2 -21.84 6.26 -24.45
N SER A 3 -22.64 5.21 -24.64
CA SER A 3 -23.68 4.87 -23.67
C SER A 3 -23.02 4.19 -22.47
N CYS A 4 -22.41 4.98 -21.59
CA CYS A 4 -22.16 4.51 -20.24
C CYS A 4 -23.53 4.40 -19.55
N PRO A 5 -23.83 3.28 -18.86
CA PRO A 5 -25.02 3.22 -18.02
C PRO A 5 -25.02 4.41 -17.05
N VAL A 6 -26.19 4.96 -16.75
CA VAL A 6 -26.32 5.97 -15.70
C VAL A 6 -26.00 5.27 -14.37
N GLU A 7 -24.81 5.55 -13.83
CA GLU A 7 -24.31 5.03 -12.55
C GLU A 7 -24.36 3.49 -12.39
N PRO A 8 -23.60 2.70 -13.16
CA PRO A 8 -23.53 1.26 -12.95
C PRO A 8 -22.98 0.98 -11.55
N SER A 9 -23.70 0.19 -10.77
CA SER A 9 -23.13 -0.39 -9.55
C SER A 9 -22.34 -1.63 -9.94
N ILE A 10 -21.08 -1.71 -9.52
CA ILE A 10 -20.18 -2.82 -9.85
C ILE A 10 -19.70 -3.53 -8.58
N SER A 11 -19.41 -4.83 -8.71
CA SER A 11 -18.69 -5.59 -7.68
C SER A 11 -17.23 -5.15 -7.61
N ARG A 12 -16.61 -5.28 -6.43
CA ARG A 12 -15.26 -4.78 -6.09
C ARG A 12 -14.12 -5.30 -6.98
N PHE A 13 -14.37 -6.37 -7.73
CA PHE A 13 -13.42 -7.06 -8.60
C PHE A 13 -13.81 -7.08 -10.07
N ARG A 14 -14.96 -6.54 -10.46
CA ARG A 14 -15.33 -6.60 -11.88
C ARG A 14 -14.72 -5.45 -12.64
N ALA A 15 -13.88 -5.84 -13.59
CA ALA A 15 -13.53 -5.02 -14.73
C ALA A 15 -14.80 -4.41 -15.33
N PHE A 16 -14.76 -3.13 -15.65
CA PHE A 16 -15.76 -2.56 -16.54
C PHE A 16 -15.21 -2.60 -17.96
N THR A 17 -16.05 -3.01 -18.89
CA THR A 17 -15.84 -2.82 -20.32
C THR A 17 -16.68 -1.64 -20.74
N ALA A 18 -16.14 -0.80 -21.61
CA ALA A 18 -16.92 0.23 -22.27
C ALA A 18 -16.42 0.41 -23.71
N THR A 19 -17.35 0.87 -24.54
CA THR A 19 -17.15 1.00 -25.98
C THR A 19 -17.33 2.46 -26.35
N VAL A 20 -16.38 3.00 -27.10
CA VAL A 20 -16.52 4.28 -27.78
C VAL A 20 -16.85 4.01 -29.24
N PRO A 21 -18.07 4.35 -29.70
CA PRO A 21 -18.43 4.17 -31.10
C PRO A 21 -17.49 4.96 -32.02
N ALA A 22 -17.13 4.43 -33.18
CA ALA A 22 -16.32 5.07 -34.22
C ALA A 22 -16.89 6.42 -34.65
N SER A 23 -18.22 6.51 -34.74
CA SER A 23 -18.94 7.76 -35.00
C SER A 23 -18.74 8.84 -33.94
N SER A 24 -18.32 8.46 -32.72
CA SER A 24 -18.05 9.33 -31.57
C SER A 24 -16.55 9.47 -31.27
N LEU A 25 -15.72 8.63 -31.89
CA LEU A 25 -14.27 8.75 -31.87
C LEU A 25 -13.91 9.98 -32.68
N VAL A 26 -13.70 11.10 -31.99
CA VAL A 26 -12.92 12.20 -32.55
C VAL A 26 -11.47 11.71 -32.63
N LYS A 27 -11.15 10.83 -33.61
CA LYS A 27 -9.84 10.21 -33.88
C LYS A 27 -8.88 10.25 -32.68
N ILE A 28 -9.25 9.63 -31.55
CA ILE A 28 -8.45 9.75 -30.32
C ILE A 28 -7.19 8.90 -30.51
N GLN A 29 -6.02 9.49 -30.30
CA GLN A 29 -4.75 8.79 -30.33
C GLN A 29 -4.70 7.82 -29.16
N LYS A 30 -4.71 6.52 -29.46
CA LYS A 30 -4.80 5.44 -28.48
C LYS A 30 -3.71 5.54 -27.40
N GLU A 31 -2.53 5.98 -27.81
CA GLU A 31 -1.30 6.10 -27.01
C GLU A 31 -1.41 7.20 -25.95
N THR A 32 -2.34 8.13 -26.14
CA THR A 32 -2.53 9.30 -25.27
C THR A 32 -3.63 9.08 -24.24
N ILE A 33 -4.34 7.95 -24.32
CA ILE A 33 -5.44 7.63 -23.44
C ILE A 33 -4.90 7.37 -22.04
N LYS A 34 -5.44 8.12 -21.07
CA LYS A 34 -5.18 7.91 -19.64
C LYS A 34 -6.48 7.74 -18.88
N LEU A 35 -6.47 6.80 -17.95
CA LEU A 35 -7.58 6.54 -17.05
C LEU A 35 -7.23 7.02 -15.64
N PHE A 36 -8.10 7.83 -15.05
CA PHE A 36 -8.01 8.22 -13.66
C PHE A 36 -9.21 7.73 -12.88
N ILE A 37 -8.98 7.11 -11.72
CA ILE A 37 -10.02 6.73 -10.77
C ILE A 37 -9.73 7.43 -9.45
N ASN A 38 -10.67 8.23 -8.95
CA ASN A 38 -10.50 9.05 -7.74
C ASN A 38 -9.22 9.90 -7.76
N ALA A 39 -8.92 10.49 -8.92
CA ALA A 39 -7.70 11.27 -9.20
C ALA A 39 -6.38 10.49 -9.28
N GLU A 40 -6.37 9.18 -9.09
CA GLU A 40 -5.17 8.33 -9.28
C GLU A 40 -5.07 7.85 -10.73
N ASP A 41 -3.87 7.91 -11.30
CA ASP A 41 -3.59 7.37 -12.65
C ASP A 41 -3.60 5.83 -12.60
N ARG A 42 -4.49 5.24 -13.39
CA ARG A 42 -4.74 3.79 -13.51
C ARG A 42 -4.54 3.30 -14.95
N THR A 43 -3.83 4.07 -15.78
CA THR A 43 -3.66 3.79 -17.20
C THR A 43 -3.01 2.45 -17.49
N SER A 44 -2.06 2.01 -16.65
CA SER A 44 -1.40 0.69 -16.78
C SER A 44 -2.34 -0.52 -16.60
N GLN A 45 -3.56 -0.29 -16.13
CA GLN A 45 -4.59 -1.31 -15.89
C GLN A 45 -5.68 -1.28 -16.97
N LEU A 46 -5.50 -0.43 -17.99
CA LEU A 46 -6.39 -0.26 -19.12
C LEU A 46 -5.89 -1.10 -20.29
N GLU A 47 -6.70 -2.05 -20.74
CA GLU A 47 -6.54 -2.72 -22.02
C GLU A 47 -7.45 -2.00 -23.03
N SER A 48 -6.97 -1.79 -24.26
CA SER A 48 -7.80 -1.23 -25.33
C SER A 48 -7.56 -1.90 -26.67
N THR A 49 -8.65 -2.15 -27.39
CA THR A 49 -8.66 -2.76 -28.72
C THR A 49 -9.55 -1.93 -29.64
N ILE A 50 -9.16 -1.81 -30.90
CA ILE A 50 -10.01 -1.21 -31.92
C ILE A 50 -10.61 -2.38 -32.68
N ASP A 51 -11.92 -2.32 -32.93
CA ASP A 51 -12.61 -3.28 -33.76
C ASP A 51 -12.36 -2.95 -35.23
N ASP A 52 -11.82 -3.90 -35.98
CA ASP A 52 -11.34 -3.68 -37.35
C ASP A 52 -12.47 -3.52 -38.37
N GLU A 53 -13.69 -3.98 -38.05
CA GLU A 53 -14.86 -3.88 -38.93
C GLU A 53 -15.64 -2.58 -38.73
N THR A 54 -15.80 -2.17 -37.47
CA THR A 54 -16.62 -1.02 -37.07
C THR A 54 -15.80 0.24 -36.79
N GLY A 55 -14.52 0.10 -36.46
CA GLY A 55 -13.64 1.18 -35.99
C GLY A 55 -13.88 1.58 -34.53
N ASP A 56 -14.72 0.84 -33.79
CA ASP A 56 -15.06 1.15 -32.41
C ASP A 56 -13.87 0.89 -31.47
N LEU A 57 -13.64 1.81 -30.53
CA LEU A 57 -12.62 1.61 -29.48
C LEU A 57 -13.26 0.92 -28.28
N PHE A 58 -12.83 -0.31 -28.02
CA PHE A 58 -13.13 -1.04 -26.81
C PHE A 58 -12.05 -0.80 -25.77
N PHE A 59 -12.47 -0.56 -24.53
CA PHE A 59 -11.56 -0.51 -23.40
C PHE A 59 -12.07 -1.38 -22.27
N SER A 60 -11.14 -2.10 -21.64
CA SER A 60 -11.38 -2.89 -20.45
C SER A 60 -10.44 -2.41 -19.35
N PHE A 61 -10.97 -2.16 -18.16
CA PHE A 61 -10.16 -1.81 -17.00
C PHE A 61 -10.16 -2.97 -16.03
N ARG A 62 -8.98 -3.49 -15.67
CA ARG A 62 -8.83 -4.57 -14.68
C ARG A 62 -8.10 -4.08 -13.44
N PRO A 63 -8.79 -3.79 -12.33
CA PRO A 63 -8.13 -3.28 -11.14
C PRO A 63 -7.18 -4.34 -10.55
N THR A 64 -5.93 -3.97 -10.34
CA THR A 64 -4.95 -4.82 -9.63
C THR A 64 -5.07 -4.72 -8.10
N THR A 65 -5.73 -3.66 -7.63
CA THR A 65 -6.06 -3.44 -6.21
C THR A 65 -7.55 -3.17 -6.05
N PRO A 66 -8.18 -3.59 -4.95
CA PRO A 66 -9.59 -3.36 -4.71
C PRO A 66 -9.95 -1.87 -4.73
N LEU A 67 -11.02 -1.50 -5.43
CA LEU A 67 -11.48 -0.12 -5.44
C LEU A 67 -12.14 0.28 -4.10
N PRO A 68 -12.08 1.57 -3.71
CA PRO A 68 -12.78 2.09 -2.54
C PRO A 68 -14.28 1.84 -2.61
N LEU A 69 -14.91 1.56 -1.47
CA LEU A 69 -16.36 1.42 -1.39
C LEU A 69 -17.07 2.75 -1.66
N GLY A 70 -18.28 2.67 -2.21
CA GLY A 70 -19.10 3.85 -2.48
C GLY A 70 -18.86 4.45 -3.86
N LYS A 71 -19.16 5.74 -4.00
CA LYS A 71 -19.11 6.45 -5.28
C LYS A 71 -17.66 6.71 -5.67
N ASN A 72 -17.26 6.14 -6.80
CA ASN A 72 -15.96 6.36 -7.42
C ASN A 72 -16.14 7.26 -8.63
N SER A 73 -15.31 8.28 -8.76
CA SER A 73 -15.28 9.16 -9.93
C SER A 73 -14.24 8.65 -10.90
N CYS A 74 -14.63 8.48 -12.15
CA CYS A 74 -13.76 8.06 -13.22
C CYS A 74 -13.59 9.19 -14.24
N ARG A 75 -12.37 9.34 -14.74
CA ARG A 75 -12.01 10.34 -15.74
C ARG A 75 -11.09 9.71 -16.77
N LEU A 76 -11.56 9.64 -18.01
CA LEU A 76 -10.77 9.23 -19.17
C LEU A 76 -10.35 10.49 -19.92
N VAL A 77 -9.06 10.63 -20.19
CA VAL A 77 -8.52 11.71 -21.00
C VAL A 77 -7.73 11.15 -22.18
N GLY A 78 -7.68 11.89 -23.27
CA GLY A 78 -6.85 11.59 -24.43
C GLY A 78 -6.78 12.78 -25.36
N THR A 79 -5.95 12.71 -26.39
CA THR A 79 -5.87 13.74 -27.43
C THR A 79 -6.36 13.19 -28.76
N THR A 80 -7.05 14.01 -29.53
CA THR A 80 -7.45 13.68 -30.90
C THR A 80 -6.25 13.72 -31.84
N THR A 81 -6.35 13.17 -33.04
CA THR A 81 -5.32 13.31 -34.09
C THR A 81 -5.10 14.75 -34.50
N GLU A 82 -6.06 15.64 -34.23
CA GLU A 82 -5.96 17.09 -34.46
C GLU A 82 -5.35 17.83 -33.26
N GLY A 83 -4.88 17.11 -32.23
CA GLY A 83 -4.23 17.70 -31.05
C GLY A 83 -5.18 18.30 -30.01
N ARG A 84 -6.50 18.10 -30.13
CA ARG A 84 -7.46 18.59 -29.14
C ARG A 84 -7.55 17.66 -27.94
N LEU A 85 -7.63 18.20 -26.73
CA LEU A 85 -7.87 17.41 -25.52
C LEU A 85 -9.34 16.95 -25.47
N VAL A 86 -9.55 15.67 -25.21
CA VAL A 86 -10.86 15.08 -24.94
C VAL A 86 -10.86 14.55 -23.53
N GLU A 87 -11.90 14.89 -22.77
CA GLU A 87 -12.13 14.37 -21.44
C GLU A 87 -13.56 13.83 -21.32
N LYS A 88 -13.69 12.66 -20.69
CA LYS A 88 -14.97 12.07 -20.30
C LYS A 88 -14.94 11.72 -18.82
N ARG A 89 -16.00 12.10 -18.12
CA ARG A 89 -16.22 11.80 -16.70
C ARG A 89 -17.45 10.92 -16.54
N TRP A 90 -17.37 9.96 -15.64
CA TRP A 90 -18.51 9.21 -15.14
C TRP A 90 -18.27 8.80 -13.70
N SER A 91 -19.29 8.23 -13.07
CA SER A 91 -19.16 7.64 -11.74
C SER A 91 -19.80 6.26 -11.69
N PHE A 92 -19.26 5.41 -10.83
CA PHE A 92 -19.82 4.10 -10.53
C PHE A 92 -19.78 3.86 -9.02
N VAL A 93 -20.68 3.00 -8.52
CA VAL A 93 -20.75 2.67 -7.10
C VAL A 93 -20.19 1.28 -6.87
N VAL A 94 -19.10 1.20 -6.09
CA VAL A 94 -18.56 -0.06 -5.62
C VAL A 94 -19.37 -0.50 -4.41
N ASN A 95 -20.19 -1.53 -4.61
CA ASN A 95 -21.13 -2.01 -3.60
C ASN A 95 -20.83 -3.48 -3.23
N PRO A 96 -20.49 -3.80 -1.97
CA PRO A 96 -20.22 -5.17 -1.56
C PRO A 96 -21.43 -6.11 -1.73
N LYS A 97 -22.67 -5.59 -1.83
CA LYS A 97 -23.89 -6.38 -2.12
C LYS A 97 -23.88 -7.03 -3.51
N LEU A 98 -23.06 -6.53 -4.43
CA LEU A 98 -22.94 -7.06 -5.79
C LEU A 98 -21.88 -8.14 -5.91
N ASP A 99 -21.08 -8.35 -4.88
CA ASP A 99 -20.15 -9.46 -4.80
C ASP A 99 -20.91 -10.69 -4.26
N PRO A 100 -21.15 -11.75 -5.06
CA PRO A 100 -21.95 -12.90 -4.63
C PRO A 100 -21.40 -13.59 -3.38
N TYR A 101 -20.07 -13.51 -3.17
CA TYR A 101 -19.41 -14.09 -2.02
C TYR A 101 -19.58 -13.23 -0.75
N LEU A 102 -19.45 -11.91 -0.87
CA LEU A 102 -19.56 -10.99 0.29
C LEU A 102 -21.01 -10.66 0.65
N ARG A 103 -21.91 -10.63 -0.34
CA ARG A 103 -23.33 -10.29 -0.21
C ARG A 103 -24.02 -10.93 1.00
N PRO A 104 -23.94 -12.25 1.24
CA PRO A 104 -24.64 -12.86 2.38
C PRO A 104 -24.11 -12.37 3.74
N PHE A 105 -22.81 -12.10 3.86
CA PHE A 105 -22.20 -11.59 5.10
C PHE A 105 -22.57 -10.13 5.33
N PHE A 106 -22.50 -9.30 4.27
CA PHE A 106 -22.84 -7.88 4.34
C PHE A 106 -24.31 -7.66 4.71
N LEU A 107 -25.24 -8.43 4.14
CA LEU A 107 -26.66 -8.34 4.49
C LEU A 107 -26.94 -8.75 5.94
N LYS A 108 -26.16 -9.68 6.53
CA LYS A 108 -26.29 -10.04 7.94
C LYS A 108 -25.91 -8.88 8.86
N VAL A 109 -24.80 -8.19 8.58
CA VAL A 109 -24.40 -6.98 9.31
C VAL A 109 -25.46 -5.88 9.19
N GLN A 110 -26.03 -5.64 8.01
CA GLN A 110 -27.09 -4.65 7.84
C GLN A 110 -28.36 -4.98 8.66
N LYS A 111 -28.76 -6.25 8.70
CA LYS A 111 -29.94 -6.68 9.46
C LYS A 111 -29.69 -6.67 10.97
N ARG A 112 -28.45 -6.90 11.40
CA ARG A 112 -28.06 -7.03 12.81
C ARG A 112 -26.77 -6.24 13.08
N PRO A 113 -26.82 -4.90 13.11
CA PRO A 113 -25.63 -4.05 13.22
C PRO A 113 -24.96 -4.07 14.60
N LYS A 114 -25.57 -4.72 15.60
CA LYS A 114 -24.99 -4.90 16.94
C LYS A 114 -24.60 -6.35 17.22
N ASP A 115 -24.69 -7.24 16.22
CA ASP A 115 -24.30 -8.63 16.38
C ASP A 115 -22.80 -8.83 16.11
N THR A 116 -22.07 -9.17 17.16
CA THR A 116 -20.62 -9.43 17.10
C THR A 116 -20.25 -10.46 16.05
N LEU A 117 -21.01 -11.54 15.91
CA LEU A 117 -20.67 -12.65 15.00
C LEU A 117 -20.85 -12.25 13.53
N SER A 118 -21.84 -11.42 13.23
CA SER A 118 -22.06 -10.87 11.89
C SER A 118 -20.85 -10.03 11.43
N HIS A 119 -20.37 -9.12 12.27
CA HIS A 119 -19.17 -8.32 11.99
C HIS A 119 -17.93 -9.20 11.85
N TYR A 120 -17.70 -10.16 12.76
CA TYR A 120 -16.56 -11.08 12.67
C TYR A 120 -16.56 -11.88 11.35
N ASN A 121 -17.71 -12.46 10.97
CA ASN A 121 -17.80 -13.27 9.76
C ASN A 121 -17.64 -12.44 8.49
N LEU A 122 -18.09 -11.17 8.48
CA LEU A 122 -17.82 -10.26 7.37
C LEU A 122 -16.32 -9.92 7.30
N GLY A 123 -15.65 -9.74 8.44
CA GLY A 123 -14.20 -9.60 8.52
C GLY A 123 -13.45 -10.78 7.91
N VAL A 124 -13.84 -12.02 8.24
CA VAL A 124 -13.26 -13.25 7.64
C VAL A 124 -13.50 -13.29 6.13
N ALA A 125 -14.70 -12.92 5.68
CA ALA A 125 -15.03 -12.91 4.26
C ALA A 125 -14.21 -11.87 3.49
N TYR A 126 -14.01 -10.68 4.05
CA TYR A 126 -13.12 -9.66 3.48
C TYR A 126 -11.67 -10.14 3.42
N GLU A 127 -11.18 -10.76 4.49
CA GLU A 127 -9.82 -11.26 4.55
C GLU A 127 -9.53 -12.37 3.52
N ARG A 128 -10.47 -13.30 3.32
CA ARG A 128 -10.35 -14.33 2.27
C ARG A 128 -10.26 -13.77 0.86
N LYS A 129 -10.72 -12.53 0.68
CA LYS A 129 -10.59 -11.76 -0.57
C LYS A 129 -9.41 -10.79 -0.57
N TYR A 130 -8.52 -10.89 0.42
CA TYR A 130 -7.37 -10.00 0.64
C TYR A 130 -7.76 -8.52 0.80
N LEU A 131 -8.99 -8.25 1.27
CA LEU A 131 -9.52 -6.92 1.54
C LEU A 131 -9.20 -6.51 2.98
N LEU A 132 -7.92 -6.41 3.31
CA LEU A 132 -7.44 -6.39 4.70
C LEU A 132 -7.90 -5.17 5.51
N ALA A 133 -8.00 -3.99 4.88
CA ALA A 133 -8.47 -2.77 5.56
C ALA A 133 -9.94 -2.88 6.00
N ASP A 134 -10.82 -3.41 5.15
CA ASP A 134 -12.22 -3.62 5.50
C ASP A 134 -12.39 -4.76 6.48
N ALA A 135 -11.59 -5.83 6.33
CA ALA A 135 -11.57 -6.93 7.29
C ALA A 135 -11.21 -6.44 8.70
N GLN A 136 -10.21 -5.56 8.80
CA GLN A 136 -9.78 -4.96 10.05
C GLN A 136 -10.87 -4.11 10.69
N GLU A 137 -11.57 -3.27 9.92
CA GLU A 137 -12.66 -2.45 10.43
C GLU A 137 -13.80 -3.32 10.98
N GLU A 138 -14.16 -4.39 10.29
CA GLU A 138 -15.20 -5.32 10.75
C GLU A 138 -14.77 -6.11 12.00
N TYR A 139 -13.52 -6.56 12.07
CA TYR A 139 -12.99 -7.16 13.30
C TYR A 139 -12.92 -6.16 14.47
N ARG A 140 -12.64 -4.87 14.19
CA ARG A 140 -12.68 -3.79 15.19
C ARG A 140 -14.09 -3.61 15.75
N GLN A 141 -15.10 -3.58 14.89
CA GLN A 141 -16.50 -3.49 15.31
C GLN A 141 -16.92 -4.71 16.13
N ALA A 142 -16.56 -5.92 15.68
CA ALA A 142 -16.82 -7.14 16.45
C ALA A 142 -16.15 -7.11 17.83
N ALA A 143 -14.88 -6.69 17.93
CA ALA A 143 -14.16 -6.59 19.19
C ALA A 143 -14.73 -5.50 20.12
N ARG A 144 -15.29 -4.41 19.58
CA ARG A 144 -15.99 -3.36 20.35
C ARG A 144 -17.32 -3.85 20.91
N LEU A 145 -18.11 -4.54 20.10
CA LEU A 145 -19.44 -5.03 20.49
C LEU A 145 -19.37 -6.11 21.58
N SER A 146 -18.29 -6.90 21.62
CA SER A 146 -18.04 -7.84 22.70
C SER A 146 -16.56 -7.92 23.03
N ALA A 147 -16.19 -7.29 24.15
CA ALA A 147 -14.84 -7.35 24.70
C ALA A 147 -14.38 -8.78 25.06
N ARG A 148 -15.31 -9.74 25.19
CA ARG A 148 -15.02 -11.17 25.45
C ARG A 148 -14.78 -11.98 24.17
N ASN A 149 -15.02 -11.42 22.98
CA ASN A 149 -14.73 -12.15 21.74
C ASN A 149 -13.24 -12.09 21.40
N GLN A 150 -12.48 -12.98 22.05
CA GLN A 150 -11.04 -13.10 21.87
C GLN A 150 -10.64 -13.38 20.41
N LYS A 151 -11.46 -14.12 19.65
CA LYS A 151 -11.18 -14.39 18.22
C LYS A 151 -11.24 -13.12 17.38
N ALA A 152 -12.27 -12.30 17.56
CA ALA A 152 -12.38 -11.02 16.87
C ALA A 152 -11.25 -10.07 17.28
N ARG A 153 -10.90 -10.05 18.56
CA ARG A 153 -9.78 -9.24 19.05
C ARG A 153 -8.44 -9.70 18.48
N MET A 154 -8.15 -11.00 18.48
CA MET A 154 -6.93 -11.55 17.88
C MET A 154 -6.88 -11.35 16.36
N ALA A 155 -8.03 -11.46 15.67
CA ALA A 155 -8.10 -11.21 14.24
C ALA A 155 -7.91 -9.71 13.90
N TYR A 156 -8.50 -8.82 14.70
CA TYR A 156 -8.26 -7.38 14.63
C TYR A 156 -6.80 -7.04 14.93
N ASP A 157 -6.25 -7.53 16.04
CA ASP A 157 -4.88 -7.24 16.46
C ASP A 157 -3.87 -7.81 15.45
N ARG A 158 -4.11 -9.00 14.88
CA ARG A 158 -3.29 -9.55 13.79
C ARG A 158 -3.37 -8.69 12.53
N LEU A 159 -4.57 -8.24 12.12
CA LEU A 159 -4.71 -7.32 10.96
C LEU A 159 -4.21 -5.89 11.24
N TYR A 160 -4.25 -5.45 12.48
CA TYR A 160 -3.70 -4.17 12.94
C TYR A 160 -2.18 -4.21 13.05
N ALA A 161 -1.62 -5.34 13.40
CA ALA A 161 -0.18 -5.58 13.32
C ALA A 161 0.30 -5.76 11.89
N LEU A 162 -0.57 -6.20 10.97
CA LEU A 162 -0.34 -6.14 9.52
C LEU A 162 -0.38 -4.70 8.94
N TRP A 163 -0.75 -3.66 9.73
CA TRP A 163 -0.60 -2.27 9.29
C TRP A 163 0.85 -1.80 9.49
N ASP A 164 1.65 -2.16 8.48
CA ASP A 164 3.07 -1.84 8.34
C ASP A 164 3.35 -0.39 7.99
N HIS A 165 2.34 0.36 7.55
CA HIS A 165 2.46 1.75 7.13
C HIS A 165 2.13 2.73 8.27
N LYS A 166 3.12 3.53 8.70
CA LYS A 166 2.92 4.62 9.67
C LYS A 166 3.44 5.92 9.10
N THR A 167 2.67 6.99 9.28
CA THR A 167 3.01 8.34 8.83
C THR A 167 3.08 9.27 10.03
N LEU A 168 4.14 10.06 10.11
CA LEU A 168 4.23 11.16 11.06
C LEU A 168 4.67 12.42 10.32
N SER A 169 4.07 13.56 10.64
CA SER A 169 4.45 14.85 10.09
C SER A 169 4.82 15.82 11.21
N LYS A 170 5.99 16.48 11.08
CA LYS A 170 6.46 17.51 11.99
C LYS A 170 7.06 18.63 11.17
N GLU A 171 6.55 19.85 11.36
CA GLU A 171 7.11 21.08 10.77
C GLU A 171 7.31 21.03 9.26
N GLY A 172 6.37 20.40 8.53
CA GLY A 172 6.43 20.25 7.08
C GLY A 172 7.34 19.12 6.60
N VAL A 173 8.01 18.38 7.48
CA VAL A 173 8.66 17.11 7.16
C VAL A 173 7.69 15.97 7.44
N THR A 174 7.39 15.16 6.43
CA THR A 174 6.55 13.97 6.58
C THR A 174 7.43 12.73 6.42
N VAL A 175 7.33 11.81 7.37
CA VAL A 175 8.04 10.54 7.35
C VAL A 175 7.02 9.42 7.33
N ASP A 176 7.04 8.65 6.24
CA ASP A 176 6.28 7.43 6.05
C ASP A 176 7.21 6.23 6.24
N VAL A 177 6.77 5.24 6.99
CA VAL A 177 7.50 3.98 7.18
C VAL A 177 6.63 2.81 6.87
N THR A 178 7.18 1.83 6.14
CA THR A 178 6.51 0.58 5.76
C THR A 178 7.42 -0.60 6.05
N LEU A 179 7.00 -1.56 6.87
CA LEU A 179 7.71 -2.82 7.07
C LEU A 179 7.63 -3.71 5.83
N ASP A 180 8.73 -4.36 5.45
CA ASP A 180 8.75 -5.40 4.40
C ASP A 180 8.91 -6.77 5.07
N GLU A 181 7.79 -7.46 5.30
CA GLU A 181 7.76 -8.73 6.01
C GLU A 181 8.30 -9.93 5.21
N GLY A 182 8.53 -9.78 3.90
CA GLY A 182 9.00 -10.89 3.05
C GLY A 182 10.37 -11.42 3.50
N LEU A 183 11.27 -10.52 3.91
CA LEU A 183 12.62 -10.83 4.37
C LEU A 183 12.70 -11.16 5.86
N LEU A 184 11.72 -10.76 6.67
CA LEU A 184 11.71 -11.03 8.11
C LEU A 184 11.89 -12.50 8.47
N LYS A 185 11.35 -13.38 7.61
CA LYS A 185 11.38 -14.82 7.79
C LYS A 185 12.66 -15.46 7.25
N ILE A 186 13.34 -14.82 6.28
CA ILE A 186 14.55 -15.33 5.63
C ILE A 186 15.76 -14.55 6.16
N GLY A 187 16.56 -15.21 6.98
CA GLY A 187 17.82 -14.67 7.43
C GLY A 187 17.74 -13.55 8.47
N LYS A 188 16.65 -13.47 9.23
CA LYS A 188 16.46 -12.58 10.41
C LYS A 188 16.64 -11.09 10.10
N LEU A 189 16.39 -10.66 8.85
CA LEU A 189 16.53 -9.28 8.43
C LEU A 189 15.18 -8.56 8.46
N LEU A 190 15.09 -7.46 9.21
CA LEU A 190 13.96 -6.55 9.18
C LEU A 190 14.25 -5.41 8.23
N LEU A 191 13.54 -5.33 7.11
CA LEU A 191 13.57 -4.17 6.24
C LEU A 191 12.40 -3.25 6.56
N ILE A 192 12.69 -1.95 6.72
CA ILE A 192 11.70 -0.90 6.89
C ILE A 192 11.91 0.12 5.78
N ARG A 193 11.00 0.17 4.82
CA ARG A 193 10.97 1.24 3.83
C ARG A 193 10.68 2.56 4.54
N VAL A 194 11.42 3.60 4.20
CA VAL A 194 11.25 4.96 4.72
C VAL A 194 11.09 5.90 3.54
N LEU A 195 10.06 6.73 3.56
CA LEU A 195 9.92 7.88 2.70
C LEU A 195 9.97 9.15 3.55
N VAL A 196 10.82 10.10 3.17
CA VAL A 196 10.93 11.40 3.85
C VAL A 196 10.57 12.48 2.84
N SER A 197 9.37 13.03 2.96
CA SER A 197 8.88 14.12 2.11
C SER A 197 9.19 15.47 2.76
N ASN A 198 9.92 16.31 2.04
CA ASN A 198 10.18 17.69 2.42
C ASN A 198 9.10 18.61 1.84
N LYS A 199 8.10 18.96 2.66
CA LYS A 199 7.09 19.98 2.33
C LYS A 199 7.42 21.33 2.97
N THR A 200 8.64 21.49 3.47
CA THR A 200 9.13 22.76 3.98
C THR A 200 9.60 23.64 2.82
N GLY A 201 9.72 24.95 3.06
CA GLY A 201 10.37 25.87 2.11
C GLY A 201 11.90 25.86 2.17
N LYS A 202 12.53 24.92 2.89
CA LYS A 202 13.98 24.88 3.15
C LYS A 202 14.57 23.51 2.84
N GLU A 203 15.88 23.43 2.71
CA GLU A 203 16.59 22.15 2.57
C GLU A 203 16.54 21.36 3.89
N VAL A 204 16.28 20.05 3.77
CA VAL A 204 16.25 19.11 4.89
C VAL A 204 17.40 18.12 4.72
N ALA A 205 18.32 18.08 5.68
CA ALA A 205 19.37 17.06 5.72
C ALA A 205 18.87 15.84 6.49
N ILE A 206 19.13 14.65 5.96
CA ILE A 206 18.85 13.36 6.62
C ILE A 206 20.15 12.58 6.82
N ASP A 207 20.27 11.96 7.99
CA ASP A 207 21.27 10.94 8.25
C ASP A 207 20.59 9.68 8.81
N PRO A 208 20.27 8.70 7.94
CA PRO A 208 19.60 7.48 8.34
C PRO A 208 20.52 6.47 9.04
N THR A 209 21.85 6.66 9.02
CA THR A 209 22.80 5.68 9.57
C THR A 209 22.68 5.52 11.09
N GLU A 210 22.14 6.54 11.75
CA GLU A 210 21.87 6.53 13.19
C GLU A 210 20.48 5.97 13.54
N ALA A 211 19.71 5.49 12.56
CA ALA A 211 18.42 4.91 12.85
C ALA A 211 18.55 3.65 13.72
N MET A 212 17.69 3.55 14.73
CA MET A 212 17.72 2.48 15.71
C MET A 212 16.38 1.77 15.80
N LEU A 213 16.43 0.49 16.09
CA LEU A 213 15.28 -0.32 16.44
C LEU A 213 15.44 -0.80 17.88
N THR A 214 14.48 -0.47 18.76
CA THR A 214 14.53 -0.85 20.18
C THR A 214 13.39 -1.79 20.53
N ASP A 215 13.62 -2.81 21.36
CA ASP A 215 12.59 -3.79 21.75
C ASP A 215 11.80 -3.43 23.03
N GLY A 216 12.09 -2.27 23.64
CA GLY A 216 11.49 -1.84 24.91
C GLY A 216 11.93 -2.65 26.13
N LEU A 217 12.77 -3.67 25.96
CA LEU A 217 13.34 -4.54 27.01
C LEU A 217 14.86 -4.32 27.16
N GLY A 218 15.40 -3.26 26.54
CA GLY A 218 16.81 -2.89 26.58
C GLY A 218 17.64 -3.37 25.38
N GLY A 219 17.06 -4.17 24.47
CA GLY A 219 17.68 -4.52 23.20
C GLY A 219 17.60 -3.37 22.20
N GLN A 220 18.72 -3.08 21.56
CA GLN A 220 18.83 -2.06 20.52
C GLN A 220 19.65 -2.60 19.34
N GLU A 221 19.16 -2.39 18.12
CA GLU A 221 19.88 -2.73 16.89
C GLU A 221 19.99 -1.47 16.03
N GLN A 222 21.19 -1.18 15.52
CA GLN A 222 21.41 -0.11 14.55
C GLN A 222 21.09 -0.61 13.14
N THR A 223 20.73 0.31 12.25
CA THR A 223 20.54 -0.03 10.84
C THR A 223 21.86 -0.47 10.22
N LEU A 224 21.81 -1.44 9.31
CA LEU A 224 22.94 -1.84 8.49
C LEU A 224 23.26 -0.73 7.49
N GLY A 225 24.54 -0.45 7.29
CA GLY A 225 25.02 0.51 6.28
C GLY A 225 25.22 -0.10 4.89
N ASN A 226 25.21 -1.43 4.77
CA ASN A 226 25.34 -2.13 3.50
C ASN A 226 24.61 -3.50 3.52
N LEU A 227 23.84 -3.79 2.47
CA LEU A 227 23.14 -5.06 2.29
C LEU A 227 23.93 -6.09 1.47
N THR A 228 24.95 -5.70 0.69
CA THR A 228 25.66 -6.63 -0.20
C THR A 228 26.48 -7.67 0.57
N MET A 229 27.06 -7.27 1.69
CA MET A 229 27.86 -8.17 2.54
C MET A 229 27.01 -8.93 3.56
N TYR A 230 25.76 -8.53 3.77
CA TYR A 230 24.92 -9.09 4.83
C TYR A 230 24.68 -10.61 4.68
N PRO A 231 24.27 -11.15 3.51
CA PRO A 231 24.06 -12.58 3.36
C PRO A 231 25.31 -13.37 3.72
N LYS A 232 26.49 -12.90 3.27
CA LYS A 232 27.77 -13.56 3.49
C LYS A 232 28.11 -13.61 4.98
N THR A 233 28.05 -12.47 5.67
CA THR A 233 28.31 -12.40 7.11
C THR A 233 27.30 -13.23 7.92
N ALA A 234 26.02 -13.22 7.53
CA ALA A 234 24.98 -13.99 8.19
C ALA A 234 25.18 -15.51 8.01
N PHE A 235 25.70 -15.94 6.86
CA PHE A 235 26.06 -17.33 6.61
C PHE A 235 27.31 -17.76 7.39
N GLU A 236 28.38 -16.95 7.35
CA GLU A 236 29.65 -17.22 8.07
C GLU A 236 29.46 -17.31 9.59
N THR A 237 28.51 -16.54 10.14
CA THR A 237 28.16 -16.56 11.57
C THR A 237 27.17 -17.66 11.95
N GLY A 238 26.73 -18.48 10.99
CA GLY A 238 25.74 -19.54 11.20
C GLY A 238 24.33 -19.04 11.53
N ALA A 239 24.03 -17.77 11.25
CA ALA A 239 22.72 -17.18 11.55
C ALA A 239 21.61 -17.69 10.62
N ILE A 240 21.96 -18.23 9.46
CA ILE A 240 21.08 -18.64 8.36
C ILE A 240 21.60 -19.93 7.70
N SER A 241 20.73 -20.73 7.09
CA SER A 241 21.13 -21.95 6.35
C SER A 241 21.69 -21.63 4.96
N VAL A 242 22.30 -22.62 4.29
CA VAL A 242 22.73 -22.51 2.88
C VAL A 242 21.56 -22.15 1.95
N ASP A 243 20.39 -22.75 2.17
CA ASP A 243 19.17 -22.48 1.39
C ASP A 243 18.64 -21.06 1.66
N ASP A 244 18.68 -20.60 2.91
CA ASP A 244 18.30 -19.23 3.26
C ASP A 244 19.26 -18.21 2.66
N TYR A 245 20.56 -18.50 2.64
CA TYR A 245 21.59 -17.67 2.00
C TYR A 245 21.32 -17.48 0.51
N ALA A 246 21.04 -18.56 -0.22
CA ALA A 246 20.72 -18.49 -1.64
C ALA A 246 19.44 -17.67 -1.91
N ARG A 247 18.38 -17.91 -1.13
CA ARG A 247 17.10 -17.17 -1.26
C ARG A 247 17.25 -15.69 -0.93
N LEU A 248 17.98 -15.37 0.14
CA LEU A 248 18.24 -14.00 0.56
C LEU A 248 19.05 -13.23 -0.48
N THR A 249 20.11 -13.84 -1.00
CA THR A 249 20.97 -13.25 -2.04
C THR A 249 20.16 -12.95 -3.31
N TYR A 250 19.39 -13.94 -3.80
CA TYR A 250 18.51 -13.76 -4.96
C TYR A 250 17.47 -12.64 -4.75
N PHE A 251 16.84 -12.60 -3.57
CA PHE A 251 15.85 -11.56 -3.26
C PHE A 251 16.46 -10.15 -3.29
N LEU A 252 17.62 -9.97 -2.66
CA LEU A 252 18.30 -8.67 -2.59
C LEU A 252 18.76 -8.18 -3.98
N GLU A 253 19.28 -9.09 -4.81
CA GLU A 253 19.74 -8.79 -6.17
C GLU A 253 18.58 -8.42 -7.11
N LYS A 254 17.50 -9.21 -7.09
CA LYS A 254 16.36 -9.03 -8.01
C LYS A 254 15.52 -7.80 -7.74
N HIS A 255 15.37 -7.41 -6.48
CA HIS A 255 14.40 -6.38 -6.08
C HIS A 255 14.99 -4.97 -5.94
N HIS A 256 16.28 -4.78 -6.25
CA HIS A 256 17.03 -3.52 -6.19
C HIS A 256 16.57 -2.66 -4.99
N ARG A 257 16.88 -3.11 -3.79
CA ARG A 257 16.44 -2.50 -2.51
C ARG A 257 17.54 -1.61 -1.94
N PRO A 258 17.73 -0.36 -2.42
CA PRO A 258 18.77 0.51 -1.90
C PRO A 258 18.44 0.90 -0.46
N LEU A 259 19.48 0.91 0.38
CA LEU A 259 19.38 1.53 1.69
C LEU A 259 19.15 3.04 1.52
N LEU A 260 18.44 3.63 2.48
CA LEU A 260 18.30 5.07 2.54
C LEU A 260 19.68 5.67 2.84
N ASN A 261 20.16 6.56 1.96
CA ASN A 261 21.47 7.17 2.10
C ASN A 261 21.39 8.53 2.81
N PRO A 262 22.45 8.94 3.52
CA PRO A 262 22.59 10.33 3.98
C PRO A 262 22.52 11.29 2.80
N GLY A 263 21.94 12.47 3.03
CA GLY A 263 21.89 13.49 2.00
C GLY A 263 20.90 14.61 2.26
N SER A 264 20.71 15.42 1.23
CA SER A 264 19.88 16.60 1.24
C SER A 264 18.59 16.37 0.45
N ILE A 265 17.46 16.75 1.06
CA ILE A 265 16.14 16.71 0.46
C ILE A 265 15.71 18.15 0.21
N PHE A 266 15.62 18.55 -1.06
CA PHE A 266 15.15 19.88 -1.45
C PHE A 266 13.64 20.03 -1.28
N PRO A 267 13.11 21.27 -1.19
CA PRO A 267 11.67 21.52 -1.12
C PRO A 267 10.88 20.78 -2.21
N GLY A 268 9.80 20.11 -1.83
CA GLY A 268 8.94 19.32 -2.72
C GLY A 268 9.47 17.92 -3.07
N VAL A 269 10.70 17.59 -2.66
CA VAL A 269 11.32 16.29 -2.95
C VAL A 269 11.00 15.27 -1.85
N THR A 270 10.90 14.00 -2.24
CA THR A 270 10.77 12.87 -1.32
C THR A 270 11.98 11.95 -1.46
N ALA A 271 12.74 11.77 -0.38
CA ALA A 271 13.73 10.70 -0.31
C ALA A 271 13.05 9.36 -0.03
N ASN A 272 13.55 8.28 -0.62
CA ASN A 272 12.98 6.95 -0.52
C ASN A 272 14.09 5.91 -0.44
N GLY A 273 14.00 4.98 0.50
CA GLY A 273 14.96 3.90 0.66
C GLY A 273 14.56 2.97 1.80
N TYR A 274 15.41 2.00 2.12
CA TYR A 274 15.19 1.06 3.23
C TYR A 274 16.15 1.31 4.38
N LEU A 275 15.68 1.11 5.60
CA LEU A 275 16.50 0.78 6.76
C LEU A 275 16.48 -0.73 6.95
N ALA A 276 17.59 -1.30 7.40
CA ALA A 276 17.74 -2.74 7.52
C ALA A 276 18.29 -3.09 8.90
N PHE A 277 17.64 -3.98 9.63
CA PHE A 277 18.05 -4.36 10.99
C PHE A 277 18.20 -5.87 11.10
N GLN A 278 19.32 -6.33 11.67
CA GLN A 278 19.49 -7.73 12.01
C GLN A 278 18.80 -8.02 13.33
N ILE A 279 17.80 -8.90 13.33
CA ILE A 279 17.04 -9.23 14.53
C ILE A 279 17.65 -10.42 15.24
N LYS A 280 18.43 -10.17 16.30
CA LYS A 280 19.15 -11.21 17.05
C LYS A 280 18.23 -12.03 17.97
N LYS A 281 17.25 -11.40 18.61
CA LYS A 281 16.30 -12.05 19.53
C LYS A 281 14.93 -12.28 18.87
N LYS A 282 14.41 -13.50 18.94
CA LYS A 282 13.09 -13.88 18.36
C LYS A 282 11.89 -13.34 19.16
N GLU A 283 12.05 -13.03 20.45
CA GLU A 283 10.94 -12.77 21.38
C GLU A 283 10.54 -11.30 21.55
N ALA A 284 11.24 -10.37 20.89
CA ALA A 284 10.93 -8.94 20.97
C ALA A 284 9.57 -8.64 20.32
N LYS A 285 8.51 -8.60 21.13
CA LYS A 285 7.12 -8.37 20.69
C LYS A 285 6.79 -6.91 20.42
N ASN A 286 7.47 -5.97 21.04
CA ASN A 286 7.26 -4.55 20.80
C ASN A 286 8.55 -3.97 20.27
N LEU A 287 8.50 -3.34 19.10
CA LEU A 287 9.64 -2.70 18.47
C LEU A 287 9.34 -1.21 18.33
N THR A 288 10.33 -0.35 18.51
CA THR A 288 10.21 1.08 18.20
C THR A 288 11.33 1.45 17.26
N LEU A 289 10.98 1.86 16.05
CA LEU A 289 11.93 2.49 15.14
C LEU A 289 12.11 3.94 15.55
N ILE A 290 13.36 4.36 15.65
CA ILE A 290 13.77 5.73 15.92
C ILE A 290 14.55 6.19 14.70
N ILE A 291 14.06 7.24 14.04
CA ILE A 291 14.78 7.94 12.97
C ILE A 291 15.23 9.28 13.54
N PRO A 292 16.49 9.40 13.99
CA PRO A 292 16.99 10.63 14.56
C PRO A 292 17.46 11.63 13.48
N LYS A 293 17.80 12.83 13.93
CA LYS A 293 18.62 13.82 13.21
C LYS A 293 18.12 14.29 11.83
N ILE A 294 16.82 14.32 11.57
CA ILE A 294 16.30 15.00 10.36
C ILE A 294 16.38 16.51 10.59
N THR A 295 17.32 17.18 9.91
CA THR A 295 17.67 18.57 10.20
C THR A 295 17.10 19.52 9.15
N VAL A 296 16.18 20.38 9.57
CA VAL A 296 15.70 21.51 8.74
C VAL A 296 16.73 22.64 8.87
N LYS A 297 17.51 22.88 7.81
CA LYS A 297 18.59 23.87 7.86
C LYS A 297 18.03 25.27 8.13
N PRO A 298 18.69 26.10 8.96
CA PRO A 298 19.96 25.86 9.66
C PRO A 298 19.82 25.47 11.15
N ARG A 299 18.61 25.23 11.68
CA ARG A 299 18.37 25.43 13.13
C ARG A 299 17.62 24.34 13.89
N LYS A 300 17.04 23.33 13.25
CA LYS A 300 16.21 22.37 14.00
C LYS A 300 16.40 20.93 13.56
N SER A 301 16.68 20.08 14.53
CA SER A 301 16.75 18.63 14.37
C SER A 301 15.44 18.00 14.85
N LEU A 302 14.88 17.11 14.04
CA LEU A 302 13.64 16.38 14.30
C LEU A 302 13.97 14.89 14.49
N SER A 303 13.30 14.28 15.46
CA SER A 303 13.31 12.84 15.66
C SER A 303 11.90 12.28 15.51
N PHE A 304 11.80 11.16 14.82
CA PHE A 304 10.56 10.42 14.61
C PHE A 304 10.66 9.05 15.28
N LYS A 305 9.58 8.65 15.95
CA LYS A 305 9.48 7.38 16.66
C LYS A 305 8.24 6.64 16.20
N PHE A 306 8.41 5.39 15.79
CA PHE A 306 7.34 4.57 15.25
C PHE A 306 7.27 3.25 16.03
N PRO A 307 6.27 3.07 16.92
CA PRO A 307 6.07 1.82 17.62
C PRO A 307 5.38 0.77 16.73
N PHE A 308 5.88 -0.45 16.75
CA PHE A 308 5.43 -1.65 16.05
C PHE A 308 5.25 -2.79 17.05
N THR A 309 4.40 -3.77 16.72
CA THR A 309 4.24 -5.00 17.50
C THR A 309 4.53 -6.20 16.60
N ARG A 310 5.56 -6.98 16.95
CA ARG A 310 5.97 -8.22 16.28
C ARG A 310 5.25 -9.39 16.93
N HIS A 311 4.56 -10.21 16.14
CA HIS A 311 3.81 -11.38 16.62
C HIS A 311 4.55 -12.70 16.41
#